data_AF-A0AAV7IEA2-F1
#
_entry.id   AF-A0AAV7IEA2-F1
#
_cell.length_a   1.000
_cell.length_b   1.000
_cell.length_c   1.000
_cell.angle_alpha   90.00
_cell.angle_beta   90.00
_cell.angle_gamma   90.00
#
_symmetry.space_group_name_H-M   'P 1'
#
loop_
_entity.id
_entity.type
_entity.pdbx_description
1 polymer ?
#
loop_
_entity_poly.entity_id
_entity_poly.type
_entity_poly.pdbx_seq_one_letter_code
_entity_poly.pdbx_strand_id
1 'polypeptide(L)'
;MNLYLLFLFLIQHSVMASRIIKRLYKKLNISEYERSIYNALSSVCLDYLMRNWKPVPLITLWEVNTESNMYSWILFSALHLFGWLIILGGCCMLDVTELLGWKQIYCKVLNKPGALAVKSKEYQRYLDHMRHPSFVGFIITFWIHPYMTIDRFLLSFIITIYMLMIWNIDESDYKYASNIYYREKQYFKY
;
A
#
# COMPACT_ATOMS: atom_id res chain seq x y z
N MET A 1 -6.06 -4.73 23.62
CA MET A 1 -4.61 -4.82 23.33
C MET A 1 -4.34 -4.75 21.83
N ASN A 2 -4.89 -5.64 21.00
CA ASN A 2 -4.67 -5.64 19.53
C ASN A 2 -5.07 -4.33 18.83
N LEU A 3 -6.20 -3.73 19.22
CA LEU A 3 -6.63 -2.42 18.70
C LEU A 3 -5.56 -1.33 18.88
N TYR A 4 -4.92 -1.28 20.05
CA TYR A 4 -3.87 -0.31 20.32
C TYR A 4 -2.66 -0.51 19.38
N LEU A 5 -2.24 -1.76 19.16
CA LEU A 5 -1.16 -2.08 18.22
C LEU A 5 -1.51 -1.65 16.80
N LEU A 6 -2.76 -1.89 16.39
CA LEU A 6 -3.26 -1.51 15.07
C LEU A 6 -3.30 0.01 14.91
N PHE A 7 -3.84 0.75 15.89
CA PHE A 7 -3.83 2.21 15.85
C PHE A 7 -2.42 2.79 15.92
N LEU A 8 -1.50 2.20 16.69
CA LEU A 8 -0.11 2.62 16.74
C LEU A 8 0.52 2.59 15.33
N PHE A 9 0.36 1.47 14.63
CA PHE A 9 0.83 1.34 13.24
C PHE A 9 0.15 2.35 12.31
N LEU A 10 -1.18 2.45 12.33
CA LEU A 10 -1.92 3.35 11.43
C LEU A 10 -1.58 4.82 11.66
N ILE A 11 -1.46 5.25 12.92
CA ILE A 11 -1.11 6.61 13.29
C ILE A 11 0.34 6.90 12.88
N GLN A 12 1.29 6.02 13.20
CA GLN A 12 2.69 6.21 12.81
C GLN A 12 2.82 6.35 11.29
N HIS A 13 2.18 5.46 10.52
CA HIS A 13 2.19 5.48 9.07
C HIS A 13 1.58 6.78 8.52
N SER A 14 0.41 7.19 9.03
CA SER A 14 -0.29 8.41 8.60
C SER A 14 0.49 9.68 8.93
N VAL A 15 1.04 9.76 10.14
CA VAL A 15 1.79 10.93 10.61
C VAL A 15 3.04 11.10 9.77
N MET A 16 3.79 10.03 9.48
CA MET A 16 4.98 10.14 8.64
C MET A 16 4.64 10.49 7.18
N ALA A 17 3.47 10.06 6.68
CA ALA A 17 2.99 10.45 5.35
C ALA A 17 2.45 11.90 5.29
N SER A 18 2.24 12.54 6.45
CA SER A 18 1.64 13.86 6.55
C SER A 18 2.54 14.98 6.01
N ARG A 19 1.91 16.07 5.56
CA ARG A 19 2.63 17.27 5.09
C ARG A 19 3.50 17.90 6.19
N ILE A 20 3.19 17.67 7.46
CA ILE A 20 3.92 18.24 8.60
C ILE A 20 5.33 17.65 8.66
N ILE A 21 5.43 16.32 8.67
CA ILE A 21 6.70 15.61 8.71
C ILE A 21 7.52 15.89 7.44
N LYS A 22 6.89 15.93 6.27
CA LYS A 22 7.56 16.31 5.01
C LYS A 22 8.19 17.72 5.07
N ARG A 23 7.50 18.70 5.68
CA ARG A 23 8.07 20.04 5.89
C ARG A 23 9.26 20.03 6.85
N LEU A 24 9.22 19.19 7.89
CA LEU A 24 10.35 19.05 8.82
C LEU A 24 11.57 18.46 8.12
N TYR A 25 11.41 17.39 7.33
CA TYR A 25 12.51 16.83 6.54
C TYR A 25 13.11 17.85 5.56
N LYS A 26 12.27 18.68 4.95
CA LYS A 26 12.73 19.78 4.09
C LYS A 26 13.52 20.84 4.87
N LYS A 27 13.06 21.24 6.06
CA LYS A 27 13.78 22.20 6.92
C LYS A 27 15.12 21.66 7.40
N LEU A 28 15.21 20.35 7.64
CA LEU A 28 16.43 19.67 8.09
C LEU A 28 17.36 19.27 6.93
N ASN A 29 17.00 19.59 5.68
CA ASN A 29 17.77 19.27 4.47
C ASN A 29 18.07 17.77 4.27
N ILE A 30 17.13 16.91 4.69
CA ILE A 30 17.22 15.43 4.61
C ILE A 30 16.04 14.82 3.84
N SER A 31 15.46 15.59 2.91
CA SER A 31 14.29 15.16 2.11
C SER A 31 14.54 13.89 1.30
N GLU A 32 15.79 13.58 0.95
CA GLU A 32 16.15 12.41 0.16
C GLU A 32 16.08 11.10 0.96
N TYR A 33 16.13 11.19 2.29
CA TYR A 33 16.01 10.04 3.19
C TYR A 33 14.57 9.80 3.65
N GLU A 34 13.64 10.71 3.35
CA GLU A 34 12.24 10.66 3.80
C GLU A 34 11.62 9.27 3.58
N ARG A 35 11.71 8.73 2.36
CA ARG A 35 11.10 7.44 2.01
C ARG A 35 11.76 6.26 2.70
N SER A 36 13.09 6.27 2.82
CA SER A 36 13.81 5.17 3.46
C SER A 36 13.55 5.12 4.97
N ILE A 37 13.53 6.29 5.63
CA ILE A 37 13.17 6.40 7.06
C ILE A 37 11.70 6.02 7.27
N TYR A 38 10.81 6.49 6.38
CA TYR A 38 9.40 6.11 6.38
C TYR A 38 9.20 4.60 6.33
N ASN A 39 9.83 3.93 5.37
CA ASN A 39 9.70 2.49 5.18
C ASN A 39 10.30 1.74 6.37
N ALA A 40 11.51 2.10 6.82
CA ALA A 40 12.16 1.42 7.94
C ALA A 40 11.33 1.49 9.22
N LEU A 41 10.84 2.68 9.60
CA LEU A 41 10.03 2.84 10.79
C LEU A 41 8.65 2.17 10.65
N SER A 42 8.04 2.23 9.47
CA SER A 42 6.77 1.52 9.20
C SER A 42 6.95 0.01 9.27
N SER A 43 8.06 -0.54 8.77
CA SER A 43 8.40 -1.96 8.87
C SER A 43 8.64 -2.40 10.31
N VAL A 44 9.30 -1.57 11.14
CA VAL A 44 9.49 -1.87 12.56
C VAL A 44 8.17 -1.86 13.32
N CYS A 45 7.29 -0.89 13.08
CA CYS A 45 5.95 -0.86 13.68
C CYS A 45 5.11 -2.06 13.19
N LEU A 46 5.24 -2.37 11.89
CA LEU A 46 4.92 -3.62 11.19
C LEU A 46 5.16 -4.87 12.03
N ASP A 47 6.45 -5.17 12.17
CA ASP A 47 6.98 -6.33 12.87
C ASP A 47 6.55 -6.35 14.33
N TYR A 48 6.55 -5.19 15.01
CA TYR A 48 6.07 -5.08 16.39
C TYR A 48 4.59 -5.45 16.53
N LEU A 49 3.73 -4.99 15.61
CA LEU A 49 2.32 -5.35 15.57
C LEU A 49 2.16 -6.87 15.38
N MET A 50 2.84 -7.45 14.38
CA MET A 50 2.73 -8.88 14.07
C MET A 50 3.16 -9.76 15.25
N ARG A 51 4.27 -9.43 15.91
CA ARG A 51 4.80 -10.21 17.05
C ARG A 51 3.94 -10.14 18.30
N ASN A 52 3.31 -8.98 18.54
CA ASN A 52 2.49 -8.76 19.73
C ASN A 52 1.00 -9.01 19.49
N TRP A 53 0.61 -9.41 18.27
CA TRP A 53 -0.77 -9.75 17.95
C TRP A 53 -1.19 -11.01 18.69
N LYS A 54 -2.20 -10.90 19.56
CA LYS A 54 -2.74 -12.04 20.30
C LYS A 54 -4.04 -12.51 19.66
N PRO A 55 -4.11 -13.74 19.11
CA PRO A 55 -5.36 -14.24 18.54
C PRO A 55 -6.43 -14.30 19.63
N VAL A 56 -7.67 -13.95 19.28
CA VAL A 56 -8.82 -14.04 20.19
C VAL A 56 -9.68 -15.22 19.70
N PRO A 57 -9.46 -16.44 20.22
CA PRO A 57 -10.10 -17.65 19.71
C PRO A 57 -11.59 -17.78 20.06
N LEU A 58 -12.12 -16.86 20.87
CA LEU A 58 -13.42 -17.05 21.52
C LEU A 58 -14.63 -16.94 20.57
N ILE A 59 -14.47 -16.31 19.39
CA ILE A 59 -15.58 -16.02 18.46
C ILE A 59 -15.12 -16.15 17.00
N THR A 60 -15.65 -17.15 16.31
CA THR A 60 -15.56 -17.33 14.86
C THR A 60 -16.83 -16.80 14.19
N LEU A 61 -16.67 -15.99 13.14
CA LEU A 61 -17.80 -15.44 12.37
C LEU A 61 -18.24 -16.41 11.29
N TRP A 62 -17.28 -16.99 10.57
CA TRP A 62 -17.51 -18.07 9.63
C TRP A 62 -16.31 -18.99 9.56
N GLU A 63 -16.60 -20.25 9.24
CA GLU A 63 -15.63 -21.30 9.03
C GLU A 63 -16.09 -22.15 7.86
N VAL A 64 -15.28 -22.17 6.81
CA VAL A 64 -15.49 -23.04 5.65
C VAL A 64 -14.50 -24.18 5.76
N ASN A 65 -15.01 -25.41 5.87
CA ASN A 65 -14.17 -26.60 5.91
C ASN A 65 -13.47 -26.79 4.55
N THR A 66 -12.22 -26.36 4.49
CA THR A 66 -11.37 -26.50 3.31
C THR A 66 -10.55 -27.78 3.32
N GLU A 67 -10.45 -28.46 4.46
CA GLU A 67 -9.73 -29.74 4.58
C GLU A 67 -10.51 -30.88 3.91
N SER A 68 -11.84 -30.88 4.05
CA SER A 68 -12.70 -31.91 3.45
C SER A 68 -13.08 -31.63 2.00
N ASN A 69 -12.95 -30.39 1.51
CA ASN A 69 -13.40 -29.99 0.18
C ASN A 69 -12.28 -29.34 -0.63
N MET A 70 -11.69 -30.13 -1.52
CA MET A 70 -10.61 -29.69 -2.42
C MET A 70 -11.02 -28.50 -3.29
N TYR A 71 -12.27 -28.41 -3.74
CA TYR A 71 -12.73 -27.29 -4.57
C TYR A 71 -12.71 -25.96 -3.81
N SER A 72 -13.14 -25.97 -2.55
CA SER A 72 -13.09 -24.79 -1.69
C SER A 72 -11.65 -24.37 -1.43
N TRP A 73 -10.75 -25.32 -1.15
CA TRP A 73 -9.32 -25.02 -0.96
C TRP A 73 -8.69 -24.38 -2.20
N ILE A 74 -8.94 -24.93 -3.39
CA ILE A 74 -8.43 -24.38 -4.66
C ILE A 74 -8.97 -22.96 -4.88
N LEU A 75 -10.27 -22.75 -4.66
CA LEU A 75 -10.92 -21.44 -4.86
C LEU A 75 -10.29 -20.37 -3.96
N PHE A 76 -10.19 -20.61 -2.65
CA PHE A 76 -9.61 -19.63 -1.71
C PHE A 76 -8.12 -19.38 -1.98
N SER A 77 -7.38 -20.42 -2.36
CA SER A 77 -5.95 -20.31 -2.69
C SER A 77 -5.74 -19.51 -3.99
N ALA A 78 -6.55 -19.75 -5.01
CA ALA A 78 -6.50 -19.01 -6.27
C ALA A 78 -6.84 -17.53 -6.07
N LEU A 79 -7.86 -17.21 -5.27
CA LEU A 79 -8.22 -15.83 -4.95
C LEU A 79 -7.12 -15.12 -4.15
N HIS A 80 -6.50 -15.78 -3.18
CA HIS A 80 -5.34 -15.23 -2.46
C HIS A 80 -4.15 -15.00 -3.39
N LEU A 81 -3.82 -15.98 -4.24
CA LEU A 81 -2.73 -15.84 -5.20
C LEU A 81 -2.97 -14.64 -6.12
N PHE A 82 -4.20 -14.48 -6.60
CA PHE A 82 -4.60 -13.33 -7.41
C PHE A 82 -4.46 -12.00 -6.65
N GLY A 83 -4.88 -11.94 -5.39
CA GLY A 83 -4.68 -10.78 -4.52
C GLY A 83 -3.21 -10.40 -4.38
N TRP A 84 -2.34 -11.38 -4.11
CA TRP A 84 -0.89 -11.16 -4.02
C TRP A 84 -0.27 -10.74 -5.35
N LEU A 85 -0.69 -11.33 -6.47
CA LEU A 85 -0.22 -10.92 -7.80
C LEU A 85 -0.57 -9.47 -8.11
N ILE A 86 -1.76 -8.99 -7.73
CA ILE A 86 -2.13 -7.57 -7.86
C ILE A 86 -1.22 -6.69 -7.01
N ILE A 87 -0.97 -7.06 -5.75
CA ILE A 87 -0.13 -6.29 -4.83
C ILE A 87 1.30 -6.20 -5.38
N LEU A 88 1.91 -7.34 -5.72
CA LEU A 88 3.27 -7.42 -6.23
C LEU A 88 3.41 -6.75 -7.60
N GLY A 89 2.42 -6.93 -8.49
CA GLY A 89 2.35 -6.23 -9.76
C GLY A 89 2.36 -4.70 -9.58
N GLY A 90 1.56 -4.20 -8.64
CA GLY A 90 1.56 -2.78 -8.27
C GLY A 90 2.91 -2.29 -7.73
N CYS A 91 3.59 -3.08 -6.89
CA CYS A 91 4.93 -2.77 -6.40
C CYS A 91 5.96 -2.71 -7.54
N CYS A 92 5.90 -3.63 -8.50
CA CYS A 92 6.77 -3.64 -9.67
C CYS A 92 6.53 -2.42 -10.57
N MET A 93 5.27 -2.05 -10.82
CA MET A 93 4.91 -0.88 -11.63
C MET A 93 5.43 0.44 -11.04
N LEU A 94 5.51 0.54 -9.72
CA LEU A 94 5.97 1.74 -9.01
C LEU A 94 7.50 1.82 -8.85
N ASP A 95 8.25 0.85 -9.37
CA ASP A 95 9.70 0.67 -9.17
C ASP A 95 10.04 0.48 -7.67
N VAL A 96 10.40 -0.75 -7.30
CA VAL A 96 10.72 -1.13 -5.92
C VAL A 96 11.86 -0.27 -5.34
N THR A 97 12.84 0.14 -6.16
CA THR A 97 13.95 0.96 -5.69
C THR A 97 13.53 2.41 -5.38
N GLU A 98 12.51 2.89 -6.09
CA GLU A 98 11.91 4.20 -5.88
C GLU A 98 10.95 4.19 -4.68
N LEU A 99 10.24 3.07 -4.46
CA LEU A 99 9.46 2.80 -3.26
C LEU A 99 10.35 2.76 -2.02
N LEU A 100 11.48 2.04 -2.05
CA LEU A 100 12.44 1.94 -0.94
C LEU A 100 13.17 3.26 -0.62
N GLY A 101 13.22 4.19 -1.57
CA GLY A 101 13.95 5.46 -1.45
C GLY A 101 15.43 5.38 -1.86
N TRP A 102 15.93 4.20 -2.25
CA TRP A 102 17.32 4.01 -2.67
C TRP A 102 17.70 4.87 -3.87
N LYS A 103 16.77 5.03 -4.83
CA LYS A 103 16.97 5.88 -6.01
C LYS A 103 17.19 7.35 -5.65
N GLN A 104 16.53 7.84 -4.59
CA GLN A 104 16.64 9.22 -4.13
C GLN A 104 18.01 9.47 -3.49
N ILE A 105 18.48 8.52 -2.67
CA ILE A 105 19.81 8.54 -2.06
C ILE A 105 20.89 8.45 -3.15
N TYR A 106 20.73 7.54 -4.11
CA TYR A 106 21.67 7.36 -5.22
C TYR A 106 21.79 8.62 -6.10
N CYS A 107 20.67 9.27 -6.44
CA CYS A 107 20.68 10.55 -7.16
C CYS A 107 21.43 11.64 -6.37
N LYS A 108 21.27 11.69 -5.04
CA LYS A 108 21.98 12.65 -4.18
C LYS A 108 23.49 12.41 -4.21
N VAL A 109 23.93 11.16 -4.04
CA VAL A 109 25.35 10.79 -4.05
C VAL A 109 26.02 11.14 -5.38
N LEU A 110 25.29 11.01 -6.50
CA LEU A 110 25.77 11.34 -7.83
C LEU A 110 25.57 12.80 -8.25
N ASN A 111 25.09 13.68 -7.37
CA ASN A 111 24.72 15.07 -7.70
C ASN A 111 23.78 15.19 -8.92
N LYS A 112 22.92 14.20 -9.13
CA LYS A 112 21.91 14.22 -10.20
C LYS A 112 20.63 14.88 -9.71
N PRO A 113 19.87 15.58 -10.58
CA PRO A 113 18.55 16.10 -10.21
C PRO A 113 17.68 14.95 -9.69
N GLY A 114 16.98 15.18 -8.56
CA GLY A 114 16.27 14.12 -7.83
C GLY A 114 15.28 13.35 -8.71
N ALA A 115 15.15 12.05 -8.49
CA ALA A 115 14.35 11.13 -9.33
C ALA A 115 12.89 11.58 -9.55
N LEU A 116 12.30 12.32 -8.61
CA LEU A 116 10.97 12.93 -8.74
C LEU A 116 10.99 14.20 -9.60
N ALA A 117 12.03 15.03 -9.54
CA ALA A 117 12.13 16.30 -10.27
C ALA A 117 12.12 16.13 -11.80
N VAL A 118 12.45 14.92 -12.29
CA VAL A 118 12.42 14.57 -13.72
C VAL A 118 11.00 14.19 -14.19
N LYS A 119 10.10 13.82 -13.27
CA LYS A 119 8.72 13.41 -13.59
C LYS A 119 7.79 14.62 -13.73
N SER A 120 6.81 14.55 -14.63
CA SER A 120 5.85 15.66 -14.83
C SER A 120 5.01 15.91 -13.57
N LYS A 121 4.61 17.17 -13.34
CA LYS A 121 3.78 17.56 -12.19
C LYS A 121 2.44 16.82 -12.16
N GLU A 122 1.89 16.54 -13.34
CA GLU A 122 0.64 15.80 -13.51
C GLU A 122 0.81 14.32 -13.11
N TYR A 123 1.93 13.70 -13.47
CA TYR A 123 2.26 12.34 -13.05
C TYR A 123 2.50 12.24 -11.55
N GLN A 124 3.20 13.22 -10.96
CA GLN A 124 3.40 13.30 -9.52
C GLN A 124 2.07 13.43 -8.77
N ARG A 125 1.17 14.30 -9.25
CA ARG A 125 -0.17 14.47 -8.69
C ARG A 125 -1.01 13.19 -8.81
N TYR A 126 -1.00 12.57 -9.99
CA TYR A 126 -1.68 11.31 -10.23
C TYR A 126 -1.20 10.21 -9.27
N LEU A 127 0.11 10.05 -9.07
CA LEU A 127 0.67 9.10 -8.09
C LEU A 127 0.34 9.46 -6.64
N ASP A 128 0.30 10.75 -6.31
CA ASP A 128 -0.08 11.22 -4.98
C ASP A 128 -1.56 10.97 -4.66
N HIS A 129 -2.42 10.79 -5.66
CA HIS A 129 -3.86 10.52 -5.49
C HIS A 129 -4.22 9.05 -5.73
N MET A 130 -3.64 8.40 -6.75
CA MET A 130 -3.72 6.95 -7.00
C MET A 130 -2.70 6.19 -6.14
N ARG A 131 -2.71 6.42 -4.83
CA ARG A 131 -1.66 5.86 -3.95
C ARG A 131 -1.60 4.35 -3.95
N HIS A 132 -2.69 3.63 -4.25
CA HIS A 132 -2.72 2.18 -4.12
C HIS A 132 -3.59 1.47 -5.18
N PRO A 133 -3.05 1.18 -6.38
CA PRO A 133 -3.62 0.12 -7.23
C PRO A 133 -3.74 -1.22 -6.47
N SER A 134 -2.90 -1.43 -5.45
CA SER A 134 -2.91 -2.60 -4.56
C SER A 134 -4.10 -2.66 -3.59
N PHE A 135 -4.94 -1.61 -3.50
CA PHE A 135 -6.08 -1.57 -2.57
C PHE A 135 -7.02 -2.77 -2.75
N VAL A 136 -7.35 -3.09 -4.02
CA VAL A 136 -8.19 -4.24 -4.36
C VAL A 136 -7.53 -5.55 -3.92
N GLY A 137 -6.22 -5.69 -4.14
CA GLY A 137 -5.46 -6.86 -3.70
C GLY A 137 -5.45 -7.03 -2.18
N PHE A 138 -5.35 -5.94 -1.42
CA PHE A 138 -5.44 -5.98 0.04
C PHE A 138 -6.84 -6.33 0.53
N ILE A 139 -7.91 -5.80 -0.07
CA ILE A 139 -9.28 -6.20 0.26
C ILE A 139 -9.46 -7.71 0.06
N ILE A 140 -9.06 -8.22 -1.11
CA ILE A 140 -9.14 -9.65 -1.42
C ILE A 140 -8.41 -10.46 -0.34
N THR A 141 -7.17 -10.11 -0.04
CA THR A 141 -6.33 -10.85 0.93
C THR A 141 -6.89 -10.80 2.35
N PHE A 142 -7.41 -9.65 2.78
CA PHE A 142 -7.92 -9.47 4.14
C PHE A 142 -9.33 -10.02 4.33
N TRP A 143 -10.18 -10.04 3.30
CA TRP A 143 -11.58 -10.47 3.44
C TRP A 143 -11.82 -11.92 3.00
N ILE A 144 -11.17 -12.35 1.91
CA ILE A 144 -11.42 -13.67 1.33
C ILE A 144 -10.55 -14.69 2.06
N HIS A 145 -11.02 -15.25 3.16
CA HIS A 145 -10.32 -16.29 3.92
C HIS A 145 -11.31 -17.35 4.43
N PRO A 146 -10.93 -18.64 4.41
CA PRO A 146 -11.85 -19.72 4.78
C PRO A 146 -12.25 -19.70 6.26
N TYR A 147 -11.38 -19.17 7.12
CA TYR A 147 -11.62 -19.03 8.55
C TYR A 147 -11.53 -17.56 8.97
N MET A 148 -12.63 -17.00 9.49
CA MET A 148 -12.66 -15.60 9.93
C MET A 148 -13.02 -15.48 11.40
N THR A 149 -12.02 -15.11 12.19
CA THR A 149 -12.17 -14.76 13.60
C THR A 149 -12.59 -13.30 13.76
N ILE A 150 -13.11 -12.96 14.93
CA ILE A 150 -13.50 -11.59 15.24
C ILE A 150 -12.31 -10.62 15.21
N ASP A 151 -11.11 -11.05 15.60
CA ASP A 151 -9.91 -10.20 15.57
C ASP A 151 -9.43 -9.94 14.13
N ARG A 152 -9.48 -10.96 13.25
CA ARG A 152 -9.18 -10.80 11.83
C ARG A 152 -10.20 -9.90 11.15
N PHE A 153 -11.49 -10.08 11.44
CA PHE A 153 -12.55 -9.21 10.93
C PHE A 153 -12.36 -7.76 11.35
N LEU A 154 -12.07 -7.50 12.62
CA LEU A 154 -11.81 -6.17 13.12
C LEU A 154 -10.59 -5.53 12.43
N LEU A 155 -9.51 -6.29 12.25
CA LEU A 155 -8.34 -5.86 11.49
C LEU A 155 -8.70 -5.52 10.04
N SER A 156 -9.37 -6.42 9.34
CA SER A 156 -9.77 -6.23 7.94
C SER A 156 -10.68 -5.01 7.79
N PHE A 157 -11.63 -4.84 8.69
CA PHE A 157 -12.57 -3.73 8.69
C PHE A 157 -11.87 -2.38 8.91
N ILE A 158 -11.04 -2.26 9.95
CA ILE A 158 -10.34 -1.00 10.24
C ILE A 158 -9.37 -0.64 9.12
N ILE A 159 -8.60 -1.60 8.61
CA ILE A 159 -7.68 -1.37 7.49
C ILE A 159 -8.46 -0.96 6.23
N THR A 160 -9.63 -1.56 5.98
CA THR A 160 -10.48 -1.17 4.83
C THR A 160 -10.96 0.27 4.94
N ILE A 161 -11.51 0.68 6.09
CA ILE A 161 -11.95 2.07 6.32
C ILE A 161 -10.75 3.03 6.16
N TYR A 162 -9.63 2.69 6.77
CA TYR A 162 -8.41 3.48 6.70
C TYR A 162 -7.95 3.71 5.24
N MET A 163 -7.90 2.63 4.44
CA MET A 163 -7.53 2.72 3.03
C MET A 163 -8.56 3.52 2.21
N LEU A 164 -9.86 3.35 2.47
CA LEU A 164 -10.92 4.14 1.82
C LEU A 164 -10.78 5.64 2.10
N MET A 165 -10.47 6.04 3.33
CA MET A 165 -10.26 7.45 3.68
C MET A 165 -9.04 8.07 2.97
N ILE A 166 -8.01 7.27 2.70
CA ILE A 166 -6.78 7.73 2.03
C ILE A 166 -6.97 7.76 0.52
N TRP A 167 -7.82 6.90 -0.01
CA TRP A 167 -8.12 6.83 -1.43
C TRP A 167 -8.94 8.04 -1.86
N ASN A 168 -8.27 9.04 -2.41
CA ASN A 168 -8.86 10.29 -2.88
C ASN A 168 -8.44 10.51 -4.34
N ILE A 169 -9.14 9.87 -5.28
CA ILE A 169 -8.98 10.14 -6.72
C ILE A 169 -9.91 11.28 -7.10
N ASP A 170 -9.36 12.34 -7.69
CA ASP A 170 -10.14 13.46 -8.23
C ASP A 170 -10.41 13.29 -9.73
N GLU A 171 -11.39 14.04 -10.25
CA GLU A 171 -11.73 14.08 -11.69
C GLU A 171 -10.52 14.46 -12.57
N SER A 172 -9.59 15.26 -12.04
CA SER A 172 -8.34 15.62 -12.73
C SER A 172 -7.41 14.43 -12.96
N ASP A 173 -7.38 13.48 -12.03
CA ASP A 173 -6.52 12.30 -12.12
C ASP A 173 -7.09 11.30 -13.12
N TYR A 174 -8.42 11.20 -13.17
CA TYR A 174 -9.12 10.42 -14.20
C TYR A 174 -8.82 10.96 -15.61
N LYS A 175 -8.92 12.27 -15.82
CA LYS A 175 -8.61 12.91 -17.11
C LYS A 175 -7.17 12.67 -17.53
N TYR A 176 -6.23 12.70 -16.58
CA TYR A 176 -4.83 12.40 -16.85
C TYR A 176 -4.60 10.96 -17.31
N ALA A 177 -5.16 9.97 -16.59
CA ALA A 177 -5.06 8.56 -16.96
C ALA A 177 -5.68 8.27 -18.34
N SER A 178 -6.85 8.87 -18.60
CA SER A 178 -7.52 8.79 -19.90
C SER A 178 -6.65 9.33 -21.03
N ASN A 179 -6.03 10.50 -20.85
CA ASN A 179 -5.15 11.11 -21.85
C ASN A 179 -3.91 10.26 -22.15
N ILE A 180 -3.31 9.61 -21.14
CA ILE A 180 -2.20 8.66 -21.35
C ILE A 180 -2.66 7.48 -22.21
N TYR A 181 -3.78 6.87 -21.87
CA TYR A 181 -4.30 5.73 -22.61
C TYR A 181 -4.57 6.06 -24.08
N TYR A 182 -5.14 7.24 -24.35
CA TYR A 182 -5.36 7.69 -25.73
C TYR A 182 -4.05 7.97 -26.48
N ARG A 183 -3.03 8.53 -25.82
CA ARG A 183 -1.70 8.72 -26.42
C ARG A 183 -1.06 7.40 -26.81
N GLU A 184 -1.00 6.43 -25.90
CA GLU A 184 -0.42 5.12 -26.21
C GLU A 184 -1.15 4.43 -27.36
N LYS A 185 -2.49 4.48 -27.36
CA LYS A 185 -3.30 3.93 -28.46
C LYS A 185 -3.02 4.58 -29.83
N GLN A 186 -2.58 5.85 -29.85
CA GLN A 186 -2.13 6.50 -31.09
C GLN A 186 -0.76 6.01 -31.55
N TYR A 187 0.16 5.71 -30.63
CA TYR A 187 1.48 5.17 -30.96
C TYR A 187 1.43 3.73 -31.49
N PHE A 188 0.49 2.90 -31.02
CA PHE A 188 0.33 1.51 -31.48
C PHE A 188 -0.53 1.36 -32.76
N LYS A 189 -0.96 2.47 -33.37
CA LYS A 189 -1.76 2.46 -34.62
C LYS A 189 -0.92 2.67 -35.89
N TYR A 190 0.40 2.76 -35.76
CA TYR A 190 1.38 2.77 -36.85
C TYR A 190 2.33 1.59 -36.70
#